data_AF-A0A7J2TX07-F1
#
_entry.id   AF-A0A7J2TX07-F1
#
_cell.length_a   1.000
_cell.length_b   1.000
_cell.length_c   1.000
_cell.angle_alpha   90.00
_cell.angle_beta   90.00
_cell.angle_gamma   90.00
#
_symmetry.space_group_name_H-M   'P 1'
#
loop_
_entity.id
_entity.type
_entity.pdbx_description
1 polymer ?
#
loop_
_entity_poly.entity_id
_entity_poly.type
_entity_poly.pdbx_seq_one_letter_code
_entity_poly.pdbx_strand_id
1 'polypeptide(L)'
;MDRIDIKRLYEDVRKSPFREISFSEYLELVKQDSSIVETSPERLYRIASNGNLDIFRRGKHRIEGITEVLERLVSGLYVASKSYDAGQIPLLLLIGPTGSGKSEIGKLLENALIEDLAKNPRFTYYLTNGKKKIYCPFKEDPIKLITDPRLFFPPEIKENYMKYKRGYLCSTCFNTLIKFLRSDELANKNTEHSRLGSEDMEEKEILDLLNKKVKVVRLFPQIASIELTHHDFSNLFESIIKNANRGILNIIIDDKTISQIPNTNYQILTRLRDARVSLKDGTEFTPDLVALLYTNAKLEDVTTSPLRDSVYPIFVRRNLSYTAEENIIRKNNLPFEHISPNALSLLARFAVGSRIDVGSIGGISDEDKIKNLETYLEIYEKYERGGPLSEEEFNKIKGRISGVAQSKDGWDKGISSRGFAFDLFNIEAHGGCLTLEDVEMYLEKKREDKELKYSAEASLGRLKNISFRDVVMAYMINISGVEKGVASLEDLFSYYISLYKAKVLDGKTTVNIPGEGQVPIDIEMDRIAKKLSLYKDGREELDRAIDQYFIERKKPPTLSELLLINPHIIYLNPQLLSFVPWKEIKRGVDLNPKDRERVEKLINILKKDLGYCDKCALSVIRIFAKGMVRE
;
A
#
# COMPACT_ATOMS: atom_id res chain seq x y z
N MET A 1 -0.27 -18.55 -49.17
CA MET A 1 -0.44 -17.55 -48.10
C MET A 1 0.96 -17.12 -47.71
N ASP A 2 1.33 -15.87 -48.02
CA ASP A 2 2.58 -15.30 -47.52
C ASP A 2 2.58 -15.39 -45.99
N ARG A 3 3.70 -15.80 -45.40
CA ARG A 3 3.86 -15.83 -43.93
C ARG A 3 3.66 -14.41 -43.41
N ILE A 4 2.49 -14.15 -42.82
CA ILE A 4 2.22 -12.90 -42.12
C ILE A 4 3.27 -12.79 -41.01
N ASP A 5 4.04 -11.70 -41.02
CA ASP A 5 4.95 -11.38 -39.92
C ASP A 5 4.12 -10.93 -38.72
N ILE A 6 3.78 -11.88 -37.85
CA ILE A 6 2.89 -11.66 -36.71
C ILE A 6 3.50 -10.66 -35.72
N LYS A 7 4.83 -10.59 -35.60
CA LYS A 7 5.50 -9.57 -34.76
C LYS A 7 5.24 -8.17 -35.31
N ARG A 8 5.39 -7.99 -36.62
CA ARG A 8 5.10 -6.71 -37.29
C ARG A 8 3.63 -6.33 -37.17
N LEU A 9 2.71 -7.28 -37.36
CA LEU A 9 1.27 -7.06 -37.16
C LEU A 9 0.96 -6.59 -35.73
N TYR A 10 1.56 -7.24 -34.72
CA TYR A 10 1.40 -6.88 -33.32
C TYR A 10 1.91 -5.47 -33.03
N GLU A 11 3.11 -5.11 -33.53
CA GLU A 11 3.66 -3.76 -33.40
C GLU A 11 2.79 -2.69 -34.05
N ASP A 12 2.24 -2.98 -35.24
CA ASP A 12 1.42 -2.03 -35.96
C ASP A 12 0.08 -1.78 -35.27
N VAL A 13 -0.57 -2.82 -34.75
CA VAL A 13 -1.80 -2.70 -33.95
C VAL A 13 -1.53 -1.97 -32.63
N ARG A 14 -0.34 -2.18 -32.05
CA ARG A 14 0.08 -1.46 -30.85
C ARG A 14 0.24 0.04 -31.11
N LYS A 15 0.77 0.43 -32.28
CA LYS A 15 0.99 1.82 -32.70
C LYS A 15 -0.29 2.53 -33.19
N SER A 16 -1.23 1.80 -33.80
CA SER A 16 -2.46 2.39 -34.37
C SER A 16 -3.72 1.76 -33.77
N PRO A 17 -4.42 2.45 -32.85
CA PRO A 17 -5.65 1.92 -32.22
C PRO A 17 -6.83 1.77 -33.20
N PHE A 18 -6.73 2.35 -34.40
CA PHE A 18 -7.78 2.29 -35.43
C PHE A 18 -7.51 1.25 -36.52
N ARG A 19 -6.41 0.49 -36.43
CA ARG A 19 -6.12 -0.53 -37.43
C ARG A 19 -7.14 -1.66 -37.34
N GLU A 20 -7.94 -1.79 -38.38
CA GLU A 20 -8.81 -2.94 -38.59
C GLU A 20 -7.96 -4.14 -39.01
N ILE A 21 -8.20 -5.29 -38.39
CA ILE A 21 -7.61 -6.57 -38.79
C ILE A 21 -8.71 -7.55 -39.16
N SER A 22 -8.36 -8.54 -39.97
CA SER A 22 -9.23 -9.67 -40.30
C SER A 22 -9.40 -10.61 -39.10
N PHE A 23 -10.42 -11.46 -39.16
CA PHE A 23 -10.68 -12.44 -38.11
C PHE A 23 -9.58 -13.50 -38.04
N SER A 24 -9.04 -13.95 -39.18
CA SER A 24 -7.91 -14.88 -39.20
C SER A 24 -6.64 -14.27 -38.63
N GLU A 25 -6.33 -13.00 -38.93
CA GLU A 25 -5.21 -12.29 -38.28
C GLU A 25 -5.38 -12.26 -36.77
N TYR A 26 -6.59 -11.99 -36.28
CA TYR A 26 -6.90 -12.06 -34.84
C TYR A 26 -6.62 -13.46 -34.25
N LEU A 27 -7.06 -14.53 -34.91
CA LEU A 27 -6.81 -15.90 -34.42
C LEU A 27 -5.31 -16.24 -34.39
N GLU A 28 -4.52 -15.77 -35.36
CA GLU A 28 -3.07 -15.94 -35.34
C GLU A 28 -2.42 -15.19 -34.17
N LEU A 29 -2.90 -13.99 -33.84
CA LEU A 29 -2.48 -13.28 -32.63
C LEU A 29 -2.80 -14.10 -31.37
N VAL A 30 -4.01 -14.66 -31.25
CA VAL A 30 -4.42 -15.49 -30.10
C VAL A 30 -3.61 -16.79 -30.02
N LYS A 31 -3.24 -17.41 -31.15
CA LYS A 31 -2.36 -18.58 -31.18
C LYS A 31 -0.95 -18.25 -30.66
N GLN A 32 -0.43 -17.07 -30.99
CA GLN A 32 0.89 -16.64 -30.54
C GLN A 32 0.88 -16.22 -29.06
N ASP A 33 -0.17 -15.53 -28.63
CA ASP A 33 -0.32 -15.01 -27.28
C ASP A 33 -1.76 -15.22 -26.79
N SER A 34 -1.96 -16.26 -26.00
CA SER A 34 -3.27 -16.58 -25.41
C SER A 34 -3.74 -15.53 -24.39
N SER A 35 -2.87 -14.62 -23.93
CA SER A 35 -3.29 -13.56 -23.01
C SER A 35 -4.30 -12.60 -23.64
N ILE A 36 -4.35 -12.53 -24.98
CA ILE A 36 -5.27 -11.68 -25.74
C ILE A 36 -6.74 -11.99 -25.44
N VAL A 37 -7.06 -13.26 -25.15
CA VAL A 37 -8.43 -13.71 -24.80
C VAL A 37 -8.71 -13.72 -23.30
N GLU A 38 -7.76 -13.29 -22.46
CA GLU A 38 -7.98 -13.16 -21.01
C GLU A 38 -9.22 -12.33 -20.71
N THR A 39 -10.04 -12.87 -19.82
CA THR A 39 -11.12 -12.15 -19.16
C THR A 39 -10.55 -11.02 -18.30
N SER A 40 -11.40 -10.06 -17.97
CA SER A 40 -11.07 -8.93 -17.10
C SER A 40 -10.56 -9.37 -15.73
N PRO A 41 -11.17 -10.32 -15.00
CA PRO A 41 -10.64 -10.80 -13.73
C PRO A 41 -9.31 -11.55 -13.87
N GLU A 42 -9.13 -12.42 -14.87
CA GLU A 42 -7.84 -13.08 -15.14
C GLU A 42 -6.74 -12.03 -15.39
N ARG A 43 -7.06 -11.01 -16.19
CA ARG A 43 -6.15 -9.93 -16.54
C ARG A 43 -5.76 -9.08 -15.32
N LEU A 44 -6.73 -8.64 -14.53
CA LEU A 44 -6.42 -7.84 -13.33
C LEU A 44 -5.67 -8.66 -12.29
N TYR A 45 -5.99 -9.93 -12.12
CA TYR A 45 -5.21 -10.84 -11.28
C TYR A 45 -3.77 -10.93 -11.79
N ARG A 46 -3.55 -11.16 -13.08
CA ARG A 46 -2.21 -11.20 -13.70
C ARG A 46 -1.46 -9.88 -13.49
N ILE A 47 -2.10 -8.74 -13.73
CA ILE A 47 -1.49 -7.41 -13.56
C ILE A 47 -1.05 -7.20 -12.09
N ALA A 48 -1.90 -7.58 -11.15
CA ALA A 48 -1.63 -7.40 -9.72
C ALA A 48 -0.61 -8.43 -9.17
N SER A 49 -0.59 -9.66 -9.70
CA SER A 49 0.28 -10.75 -9.25
C SER A 49 1.65 -10.77 -9.91
N ASN A 50 1.75 -10.54 -11.23
CA ASN A 50 3.03 -10.54 -11.97
C ASN A 50 3.97 -9.40 -11.55
N GLY A 51 3.45 -8.42 -10.81
CA GLY A 51 4.23 -7.35 -10.22
C GLY A 51 4.62 -7.55 -8.76
N ASN A 52 4.27 -8.63 -8.06
CA ASN A 52 4.49 -8.72 -6.60
C ASN A 52 3.99 -7.45 -5.84
N LEU A 53 2.82 -6.93 -6.22
CA LEU A 53 2.25 -5.66 -5.73
C LEU A 53 3.02 -4.39 -6.15
N ASP A 54 3.98 -4.48 -7.08
CA ASP A 54 4.80 -3.35 -7.54
C ASP A 54 3.97 -2.20 -8.09
N ILE A 55 2.85 -2.48 -8.75
CA ILE A 55 1.93 -1.42 -9.25
C ILE A 55 1.42 -0.54 -8.10
N PHE A 56 1.32 -1.10 -6.89
CA PHE A 56 0.92 -0.38 -5.69
C PHE A 56 2.10 0.23 -4.95
N ARG A 57 3.32 -0.27 -5.16
CA ARG A 57 4.53 0.12 -4.42
C ARG A 57 5.46 1.08 -5.18
N ARG A 58 5.24 1.28 -6.48
CA ARG A 58 6.08 2.15 -7.35
C ARG A 58 5.43 3.51 -7.64
N GLY A 59 6.26 4.50 -7.96
CA GLY A 59 5.82 5.83 -8.40
C GLY A 59 5.40 6.80 -7.28
N LYS A 60 4.97 8.00 -7.69
CA LYS A 60 4.61 9.11 -6.79
C LYS A 60 3.42 8.75 -5.87
N HIS A 61 2.50 7.95 -6.39
CA HIS A 61 1.23 7.57 -5.75
C HIS A 61 1.25 6.17 -5.11
N ARG A 62 2.44 5.66 -4.74
CA ARG A 62 2.54 4.38 -4.03
C ARG A 62 1.68 4.36 -2.75
N ILE A 63 1.00 3.24 -2.55
CA ILE A 63 0.28 2.89 -1.33
C ILE A 63 1.29 2.39 -0.30
N GLU A 64 1.15 2.89 0.91
CA GLU A 64 2.08 2.65 2.01
C GLU A 64 1.33 2.03 3.19
N GLY A 65 1.93 1.07 3.90
CA GLY A 65 1.44 0.71 5.23
C GLY A 65 0.27 -0.27 5.30
N ILE A 66 -0.11 -0.83 4.15
CA ILE A 66 -1.26 -1.74 4.01
C ILE A 66 -0.91 -2.95 3.13
N THR A 67 0.31 -3.48 3.25
CA THR A 67 0.79 -4.64 2.47
C THR A 67 -0.18 -5.83 2.52
N GLU A 68 -0.63 -6.22 3.71
CA GLU A 68 -1.60 -7.30 3.91
C GLU A 68 -2.91 -7.07 3.12
N VAL A 69 -3.41 -5.84 3.07
CA VAL A 69 -4.64 -5.49 2.35
C VAL A 69 -4.46 -5.70 0.85
N LEU A 70 -3.28 -5.36 0.32
CA LEU A 70 -2.95 -5.55 -1.08
C LEU A 70 -2.81 -7.04 -1.45
N GLU A 71 -2.21 -7.85 -0.58
CA GLU A 71 -2.15 -9.31 -0.75
C GLU A 71 -3.56 -9.94 -0.77
N ARG A 72 -4.46 -9.43 0.07
CA ARG A 72 -5.87 -9.85 0.09
C ARG A 72 -6.64 -9.40 -1.15
N LEU A 73 -6.36 -8.21 -1.67
CA LEU A 73 -6.91 -7.77 -2.95
C LEU A 73 -6.48 -8.69 -4.09
N VAL A 74 -5.20 -9.08 -4.15
CA VAL A 74 -4.71 -10.05 -5.14
C VAL A 74 -5.42 -11.40 -4.98
N SER A 75 -5.60 -11.86 -3.74
CA SER A 75 -6.36 -13.08 -3.46
C SER A 75 -7.83 -12.96 -3.88
N GLY A 76 -8.46 -11.80 -3.66
CA GLY A 76 -9.82 -11.51 -4.10
C GLY A 76 -9.95 -11.49 -5.63
N LEU A 77 -8.97 -10.93 -6.34
CA LEU A 77 -8.90 -10.98 -7.80
C LEU A 77 -8.72 -12.40 -8.34
N TYR A 78 -7.93 -13.24 -7.64
CA TYR A 78 -7.82 -14.67 -7.97
C TYR A 78 -9.16 -15.39 -7.81
N VAL A 79 -9.86 -15.16 -6.70
CA VAL A 79 -11.22 -15.68 -6.48
C VAL A 79 -12.16 -15.18 -7.56
N ALA A 80 -12.07 -13.90 -7.95
CA ALA A 80 -12.87 -13.34 -9.03
C ALA A 80 -12.66 -14.03 -10.37
N SER A 81 -11.41 -14.38 -10.70
CA SER A 81 -11.10 -15.16 -11.89
C SER A 81 -11.74 -16.56 -11.83
N LYS A 82 -11.67 -17.25 -10.69
CA LYS A 82 -12.27 -18.60 -10.55
C LYS A 82 -13.79 -18.60 -10.52
N SER A 83 -14.41 -17.59 -9.89
CA SER A 83 -15.86 -17.42 -9.91
C SER A 83 -16.36 -17.12 -11.32
N TYR A 84 -15.60 -16.36 -12.11
CA TYR A 84 -15.96 -16.08 -13.50
C TYR A 84 -16.03 -17.35 -14.36
N ASP A 85 -15.06 -18.26 -14.18
CA ASP A 85 -15.08 -19.58 -14.83
C ASP A 85 -16.34 -20.40 -14.46
N ALA A 86 -16.86 -20.20 -13.25
CA ALA A 86 -18.10 -20.80 -12.78
C ALA A 86 -19.38 -20.04 -13.21
N GLY A 87 -19.25 -18.98 -14.01
CA GLY A 87 -20.37 -18.18 -14.51
C GLY A 87 -20.88 -17.13 -13.51
N GLN A 88 -20.05 -16.69 -12.57
CA GLN A 88 -20.39 -15.68 -11.57
C GLN A 88 -19.42 -14.50 -11.60
N ILE A 89 -19.92 -13.30 -11.30
CA ILE A 89 -19.12 -12.07 -11.18
C ILE A 89 -19.11 -11.66 -9.70
N PRO A 90 -18.12 -12.06 -8.90
CA PRO A 90 -18.10 -11.67 -7.50
C PRO A 90 -17.87 -10.16 -7.38
N LEU A 91 -18.61 -9.56 -6.47
CA LEU A 91 -18.51 -8.14 -6.17
C LEU A 91 -17.40 -7.96 -5.13
N LEU A 92 -16.25 -7.41 -5.51
CA LEU A 92 -15.16 -7.15 -4.58
C LEU A 92 -15.48 -5.89 -3.79
N LEU A 93 -15.74 -6.01 -2.49
CA LEU A 93 -16.15 -4.88 -1.65
C LEU A 93 -15.00 -4.41 -0.78
N LEU A 94 -14.44 -3.25 -1.11
CA LEU A 94 -13.44 -2.55 -0.32
C LEU A 94 -14.15 -1.75 0.78
N ILE A 95 -13.98 -2.20 2.01
CA ILE A 95 -14.61 -1.62 3.21
C ILE A 95 -13.53 -0.98 4.06
N GLY A 96 -13.79 0.15 4.70
CA GLY A 96 -12.91 0.68 5.74
C GLY A 96 -13.10 2.17 5.95
N PRO A 97 -12.40 2.77 6.91
CA PRO A 97 -12.62 4.16 7.26
C PRO A 97 -12.20 5.14 6.16
N THR A 98 -12.65 6.37 6.29
CA THR A 98 -12.16 7.49 5.48
C THR A 98 -10.65 7.62 5.63
N GLY A 99 -9.96 7.80 4.50
CA GLY A 99 -8.51 7.97 4.44
C GLY A 99 -7.70 6.67 4.49
N SER A 100 -8.33 5.48 4.35
CA SER A 100 -7.60 4.19 4.29
C SER A 100 -7.04 3.82 2.92
N GLY A 101 -7.24 4.64 1.88
CA GLY A 101 -6.67 4.42 0.54
C GLY A 101 -7.52 3.57 -0.41
N LYS A 102 -8.77 3.22 -0.06
CA LYS A 102 -9.68 2.41 -0.92
C LYS A 102 -9.79 2.92 -2.35
N SER A 103 -10.09 4.21 -2.54
CA SER A 103 -10.22 4.80 -3.88
C SER A 103 -8.88 4.89 -4.62
N GLU A 104 -7.77 4.98 -3.89
CA GLU A 104 -6.43 4.99 -4.49
C GLU A 104 -6.05 3.61 -5.03
N ILE A 105 -6.43 2.53 -4.33
CA ILE A 105 -6.32 1.16 -4.83
C ILE A 105 -7.03 1.02 -6.18
N GLY A 106 -8.29 1.49 -6.26
CA GLY A 106 -9.07 1.47 -7.50
C GLY A 106 -8.39 2.20 -8.65
N LYS A 107 -7.95 3.44 -8.41
CA LYS A 107 -7.22 4.26 -9.40
C LYS A 107 -5.93 3.59 -9.88
N LEU A 108 -5.17 2.95 -9.00
CA LEU A 108 -3.95 2.25 -9.38
C LEU A 108 -4.25 1.02 -10.24
N LEU A 109 -5.33 0.28 -9.95
CA LEU A 109 -5.79 -0.81 -10.82
C LEU A 109 -6.25 -0.30 -12.18
N GLU A 110 -6.98 0.82 -12.23
CA GLU A 110 -7.39 1.47 -13.47
C GLU A 110 -6.19 1.89 -14.32
N ASN A 111 -5.22 2.58 -13.72
CA ASN A 111 -3.99 2.99 -14.40
C ASN A 111 -3.19 1.78 -14.88
N ALA A 112 -3.07 0.73 -14.05
CA ALA A 112 -2.37 -0.49 -14.42
C ALA A 112 -3.07 -1.23 -15.58
N LEU A 113 -4.40 -1.21 -15.63
CA LEU A 113 -5.17 -1.74 -16.75
C LEU A 113 -4.91 -0.93 -18.04
N ILE A 114 -4.88 0.41 -17.95
CA ILE A 114 -4.57 1.28 -19.09
C ILE A 114 -3.15 1.00 -19.62
N GLU A 115 -2.17 0.88 -18.73
CA GLU A 115 -0.79 0.56 -19.08
C GLU A 115 -0.64 -0.85 -19.68
N ASP A 116 -1.35 -1.85 -19.13
CA ASP A 116 -1.37 -3.20 -19.67
C ASP A 116 -1.98 -3.20 -21.07
N LEU A 117 -3.12 -2.54 -21.29
CA LEU A 117 -3.77 -2.44 -22.61
C LEU A 117 -2.93 -1.69 -23.65
N ALA A 118 -2.03 -0.81 -23.22
CA ALA A 118 -1.05 -0.17 -24.09
C ALA A 118 0.04 -1.14 -24.58
N LYS A 119 0.38 -2.15 -23.77
CA LYS A 119 1.42 -3.15 -24.05
C LYS A 119 0.85 -4.41 -24.70
N ASN A 120 -0.27 -4.87 -24.18
CA ASN A 120 -1.00 -6.10 -24.49
C ASN A 120 -2.40 -5.70 -24.99
N PRO A 121 -2.58 -5.43 -26.30
CA PRO A 121 -3.86 -4.98 -26.82
C PRO A 121 -4.95 -6.04 -26.61
N ARG A 122 -6.19 -5.57 -26.50
CA ARG A 122 -7.40 -6.41 -26.51
C ARG A 122 -8.27 -5.98 -27.67
N PHE A 123 -9.19 -6.84 -28.07
CA PHE A 123 -9.96 -6.64 -29.28
C PHE A 123 -11.45 -6.77 -29.03
N THR A 124 -12.20 -6.12 -29.92
CA THR A 124 -13.61 -6.35 -30.16
C THR A 124 -13.86 -6.34 -31.67
N TYR A 125 -15.10 -6.40 -32.09
CA TYR A 125 -15.45 -6.50 -33.49
C TYR A 125 -16.71 -5.73 -33.84
N TYR A 126 -16.84 -5.48 -35.14
CA TYR A 126 -18.11 -5.14 -35.76
C TYR A 126 -18.36 -6.05 -36.96
N LEU A 127 -19.62 -6.25 -37.25
CA LEU A 127 -20.09 -7.00 -38.40
C LEU A 127 -20.35 -6.04 -39.57
N THR A 128 -20.10 -6.49 -40.78
CA THR A 128 -20.32 -5.75 -42.02
C THR A 128 -21.51 -6.33 -42.77
N ASN A 129 -22.47 -5.47 -43.10
CA ASN A 129 -23.56 -5.78 -44.01
C ASN A 129 -23.53 -4.79 -45.17
N GLY A 130 -22.86 -5.15 -46.26
CA GLY A 130 -22.52 -4.22 -47.33
C GLY A 130 -21.67 -3.06 -46.80
N LYS A 131 -22.15 -1.82 -46.94
CA LYS A 131 -21.47 -0.62 -46.42
C LYS A 131 -21.77 -0.31 -44.95
N LYS A 132 -22.74 -1.00 -44.31
CA LYS A 132 -23.15 -0.72 -42.93
C LYS A 132 -22.26 -1.48 -41.95
N LYS A 133 -21.70 -0.76 -40.97
CA LYS A 133 -21.00 -1.32 -39.82
C LYS A 133 -21.99 -1.52 -38.66
N ILE A 134 -22.06 -2.73 -38.12
CA ILE A 134 -22.90 -3.11 -36.98
C ILE A 134 -21.95 -3.48 -35.84
N TYR A 135 -21.71 -2.53 -34.93
CA TYR A 135 -20.81 -2.72 -33.80
C TYR A 135 -21.41 -3.68 -32.77
N CYS A 136 -20.55 -4.50 -32.15
CA CYS A 136 -20.98 -5.28 -30.98
C CYS A 136 -21.40 -4.32 -29.86
N PRO A 137 -22.66 -4.36 -29.39
CA PRO A 137 -23.15 -3.41 -28.39
C PRO A 137 -22.48 -3.54 -27.02
N PHE A 138 -21.85 -4.70 -26.75
CA PHE A 138 -21.16 -4.98 -25.49
C PHE A 138 -19.65 -5.08 -25.64
N LYS A 139 -19.10 -4.79 -26.83
CA LYS A 139 -17.66 -4.89 -27.09
C LYS A 139 -17.09 -6.28 -26.73
N GLU A 140 -17.82 -7.35 -27.05
CA GLU A 140 -17.42 -8.72 -26.76
C GLU A 140 -16.11 -9.09 -27.47
N ASP A 141 -15.43 -10.11 -26.91
CA ASP A 141 -14.25 -10.70 -27.52
C ASP A 141 -14.61 -11.38 -28.86
N PRO A 142 -13.86 -11.14 -29.94
CA PRO A 142 -14.12 -11.80 -31.22
C PRO A 142 -14.07 -13.34 -31.15
N ILE A 143 -13.32 -13.93 -30.22
CA ILE A 143 -13.19 -15.39 -30.08
C ILE A 143 -14.56 -16.05 -29.86
N LYS A 144 -15.51 -15.34 -29.23
CA LYS A 144 -16.88 -15.83 -29.02
C LYS A 144 -17.62 -16.17 -30.32
N LEU A 145 -17.23 -15.56 -31.45
CA LEU A 145 -17.83 -15.84 -32.76
C LEU A 145 -17.61 -17.28 -33.23
N ILE A 146 -16.57 -17.95 -32.70
CA ILE A 146 -16.26 -19.36 -33.01
C ILE A 146 -16.38 -20.32 -31.83
N THR A 147 -16.51 -19.79 -30.60
CA THR A 147 -16.60 -20.63 -29.37
C THR A 147 -18.00 -20.67 -28.75
N ASP A 148 -18.99 -19.94 -29.29
CA ASP A 148 -20.36 -20.02 -28.79
C ASP A 148 -20.95 -21.41 -29.11
N PRO A 149 -21.34 -22.22 -28.11
CA PRO A 149 -21.80 -23.59 -28.31
C PRO A 149 -23.18 -23.67 -29.00
N ARG A 150 -23.90 -22.56 -29.11
CA ARG A 150 -25.16 -22.49 -29.87
C ARG A 150 -24.91 -22.42 -31.39
N LEU A 151 -23.66 -22.21 -31.80
CA LEU A 151 -23.22 -22.27 -33.18
C LEU A 151 -22.68 -23.68 -33.49
N PHE A 152 -23.08 -24.21 -34.65
CA PHE A 152 -22.57 -25.49 -35.14
C PHE A 152 -21.37 -25.23 -36.05
N PHE A 153 -20.19 -25.35 -35.47
CA PHE A 153 -18.92 -25.39 -36.21
C PHE A 153 -18.35 -26.82 -36.26
N PRO A 154 -17.50 -27.13 -37.26
CA PRO A 154 -16.83 -28.41 -37.41
C PRO A 154 -16.02 -28.81 -36.17
N PRO A 155 -15.82 -30.12 -35.93
CA PRO A 155 -15.06 -30.63 -34.80
C PRO A 155 -13.67 -30.00 -34.67
N GLU A 156 -12.97 -29.73 -35.78
CA GLU A 156 -11.61 -29.19 -35.82
C GLU A 156 -11.55 -27.78 -35.21
N ILE A 157 -12.50 -26.91 -35.56
CA ILE A 157 -12.60 -25.57 -34.96
C ILE A 157 -12.89 -25.69 -33.46
N LYS A 158 -13.80 -26.59 -33.09
CA LYS A 158 -14.16 -26.79 -31.68
C LYS A 158 -12.95 -27.27 -30.88
N GLU A 159 -12.20 -28.24 -31.37
CA GLU A 159 -11.01 -28.78 -30.71
C GLU A 159 -9.92 -27.70 -30.54
N ASN A 160 -9.71 -26.88 -31.57
CA ASN A 160 -8.67 -25.85 -31.57
C ASN A 160 -8.97 -24.66 -30.63
N TYR A 161 -10.24 -24.26 -30.53
CA TYR A 161 -10.61 -22.98 -29.91
C TYR A 161 -11.54 -23.07 -28.69
N MET A 162 -12.19 -24.21 -28.41
CA MET A 162 -13.14 -24.30 -27.28
C MET A 162 -12.49 -24.09 -25.90
N LYS A 163 -11.18 -24.31 -25.77
CA LYS A 163 -10.42 -23.96 -24.56
C LYS A 163 -10.50 -22.48 -24.19
N TYR A 164 -10.81 -21.60 -25.15
CA TYR A 164 -10.98 -20.16 -24.97
C TYR A 164 -12.44 -19.73 -24.73
N LYS A 165 -13.38 -20.68 -24.58
CA LYS A 165 -14.79 -20.36 -24.32
C LYS A 165 -14.93 -19.58 -23.01
N ARG A 166 -15.63 -18.43 -23.08
CA ARG A 166 -15.91 -17.51 -21.95
C ARG A 166 -17.35 -16.97 -22.01
N GLY A 167 -18.33 -17.86 -21.93
CA GLY A 167 -19.77 -17.54 -21.99
C GLY A 167 -20.36 -17.59 -23.40
N TYR A 168 -21.50 -16.92 -23.58
CA TYR A 168 -22.23 -16.85 -24.85
C TYR A 168 -22.05 -15.48 -25.51
N LEU A 169 -22.24 -15.42 -26.84
CA LEU A 169 -22.45 -14.17 -27.58
C LEU A 169 -23.73 -13.49 -27.09
N CYS A 170 -23.75 -12.16 -27.10
CA CYS A 170 -24.99 -11.44 -26.86
C CYS A 170 -26.05 -11.79 -27.93
N SER A 171 -27.32 -11.71 -27.56
CA SER A 171 -28.41 -12.11 -28.47
C SER A 171 -28.41 -11.30 -29.77
N THR A 172 -28.02 -10.02 -29.75
CA THR A 172 -27.87 -9.18 -30.95
C THR A 172 -26.82 -9.72 -31.91
N CYS A 173 -25.60 -9.99 -31.42
CA CYS A 173 -24.51 -10.50 -32.24
C CYS A 173 -24.79 -11.91 -32.74
N PHE A 174 -25.33 -12.78 -31.88
CA PHE A 174 -25.74 -14.12 -32.26
C PHE A 174 -26.76 -14.10 -33.41
N ASN A 175 -27.87 -13.38 -33.25
CA ASN A 175 -28.92 -13.30 -34.27
C ASN A 175 -28.41 -12.69 -35.59
N THR A 176 -27.50 -11.72 -35.49
CA THR A 176 -26.91 -11.08 -36.68
C THR A 176 -25.97 -12.03 -37.41
N LEU A 177 -25.12 -12.75 -36.69
CA LEU A 177 -24.22 -13.76 -37.26
C LEU A 177 -25.01 -14.89 -37.94
N ILE A 178 -26.05 -15.41 -37.28
CA ILE A 178 -26.93 -16.45 -37.84
C ILE A 178 -27.56 -16.01 -39.15
N LYS A 179 -28.03 -14.76 -39.24
CA LYS A 179 -28.60 -14.23 -40.49
C LYS A 179 -27.58 -14.23 -41.63
N PHE A 180 -26.31 -13.93 -41.35
CA PHE A 180 -25.26 -13.96 -42.37
C PHE A 180 -24.89 -15.37 -42.80
N LEU A 181 -24.78 -16.30 -41.84
CA LEU A 181 -24.51 -17.70 -42.17
C LEU A 181 -25.62 -18.28 -43.06
N ARG A 182 -26.89 -17.98 -42.75
CA ARG A 182 -28.03 -18.38 -43.60
C ARG A 182 -28.00 -17.74 -44.98
N SER A 183 -27.70 -16.44 -45.08
CA SER A 183 -27.73 -15.74 -46.38
C SER A 183 -26.64 -16.23 -47.34
N ASP A 184 -25.47 -16.63 -46.81
CA ASP A 184 -24.38 -17.16 -47.61
C ASP A 184 -24.59 -18.67 -47.94
N GLU A 185 -25.19 -19.47 -47.05
CA GLU A 185 -25.61 -20.86 -47.36
C GLU A 185 -26.68 -20.91 -48.48
N LEU A 186 -27.69 -20.04 -48.43
CA LEU A 186 -28.72 -19.89 -49.47
C LEU A 186 -28.16 -19.43 -50.82
N ALA A 187 -27.03 -18.71 -50.83
CA ALA A 187 -26.35 -18.34 -52.06
C ALA A 187 -25.56 -19.51 -52.68
N ASN A 188 -25.22 -20.53 -51.89
CA ASN A 188 -24.34 -21.62 -52.29
C ASN A 188 -25.05 -22.98 -52.53
N LYS A 189 -26.29 -23.23 -52.05
CA LYS A 189 -27.02 -24.49 -52.33
C LYS A 189 -28.54 -24.33 -52.51
N ASN A 190 -29.06 -24.86 -53.63
CA ASN A 190 -30.49 -25.14 -53.90
C ASN A 190 -30.93 -26.46 -53.22
N THR A 191 -30.95 -26.54 -51.89
CA THR A 191 -31.47 -27.74 -51.21
C THR A 191 -32.22 -27.39 -49.93
N GLU A 192 -33.47 -27.82 -49.87
CA GLU A 192 -34.50 -27.46 -48.88
C GLU A 192 -34.30 -27.98 -47.44
N HIS A 193 -33.16 -28.60 -47.10
CA HIS A 193 -32.94 -29.17 -45.76
C HIS A 193 -31.56 -28.80 -45.21
N SER A 194 -31.40 -27.59 -44.65
CA SER A 194 -30.20 -27.24 -43.88
C SER A 194 -30.51 -26.99 -42.40
N ARG A 195 -29.98 -27.88 -41.56
CA ARG A 195 -29.68 -27.54 -40.16
C ARG A 195 -28.48 -26.59 -40.19
N LEU A 196 -28.58 -25.47 -39.47
CA LEU A 196 -27.61 -24.37 -39.50
C LEU A 196 -26.21 -24.86 -39.12
N GLY A 197 -25.22 -24.61 -39.99
CA GLY A 197 -23.88 -25.13 -39.82
C GLY A 197 -23.85 -26.61 -40.15
N SER A 198 -23.66 -26.94 -41.43
CA SER A 198 -23.37 -28.32 -41.80
C SER A 198 -22.04 -28.72 -41.16
N GLU A 199 -21.99 -29.90 -40.54
CA GLU A 199 -20.73 -30.59 -40.20
C GLU A 199 -19.79 -30.68 -41.44
N ASP A 200 -20.35 -30.51 -42.64
CA ASP A 200 -19.68 -30.58 -43.93
C ASP A 200 -18.87 -29.34 -44.35
N MET A 201 -18.93 -28.20 -43.65
CA MET A 201 -18.10 -27.03 -44.01
C MET A 201 -16.67 -27.19 -43.48
N GLU A 202 -15.65 -26.91 -44.29
CA GLU A 202 -14.27 -26.95 -43.81
C GLU A 202 -13.93 -25.71 -42.95
N GLU A 203 -12.96 -25.82 -42.04
CA GLU A 203 -12.47 -24.70 -41.21
C GLU A 203 -12.15 -23.46 -42.06
N LYS A 204 -11.52 -23.68 -43.21
CA LYS A 204 -11.12 -22.62 -44.14
C LYS A 204 -12.31 -21.83 -44.68
N GLU A 205 -13.43 -22.48 -44.98
CA GLU A 205 -14.63 -21.82 -45.51
C GLU A 205 -15.27 -20.90 -44.47
N ILE A 206 -15.31 -21.34 -43.20
CA ILE A 206 -15.83 -20.57 -42.08
C ILE A 206 -14.94 -19.35 -41.81
N LEU A 207 -13.62 -19.53 -41.81
CA LEU A 207 -12.68 -18.43 -41.63
C LEU A 207 -12.77 -17.40 -42.76
N ASP A 208 -12.92 -17.84 -44.01
CA ASP A 208 -13.11 -16.95 -45.16
C ASP A 208 -14.41 -16.15 -45.05
N LEU A 209 -15.51 -16.78 -44.59
CA LEU A 209 -16.77 -16.09 -44.33
C LEU A 209 -16.62 -15.05 -43.21
N LEU A 210 -16.00 -15.41 -42.10
CA LEU A 210 -15.76 -14.49 -40.99
C LEU A 210 -14.83 -13.34 -41.41
N ASN A 211 -13.81 -13.58 -42.23
CA ASN A 211 -12.94 -12.52 -42.76
C ASN A 211 -13.68 -11.50 -43.64
N LYS A 212 -14.68 -11.97 -44.39
CA LYS A 212 -15.54 -11.11 -45.23
C LYS A 212 -16.50 -10.29 -44.39
N LYS A 213 -17.14 -10.90 -43.38
CA LYS A 213 -18.23 -10.29 -42.62
C LYS A 213 -17.80 -9.59 -41.34
N VAL A 214 -16.67 -9.96 -40.74
CA VAL A 214 -16.21 -9.47 -39.43
C VAL A 214 -14.95 -8.64 -39.61
N LYS A 215 -14.92 -7.49 -38.94
CA LYS A 215 -13.69 -6.69 -38.77
C LYS A 215 -13.40 -6.57 -37.29
N VAL A 216 -12.15 -6.87 -36.95
CA VAL A 216 -11.65 -6.85 -35.59
C VAL A 216 -10.91 -5.54 -35.37
N VAL A 217 -11.19 -4.90 -34.24
CA VAL A 217 -10.64 -3.59 -33.86
C VAL A 217 -10.13 -3.64 -32.44
N ARG A 218 -9.15 -2.78 -32.14
CA ARG A 218 -8.60 -2.67 -30.79
C ARG A 218 -9.65 -2.11 -29.83
N LEU A 219 -9.72 -2.70 -28.66
CA LEU A 219 -10.53 -2.26 -27.53
C LEU A 219 -9.76 -1.17 -26.74
N PHE A 220 -10.45 -0.06 -26.45
CA PHE A 220 -9.95 0.97 -25.54
C PHE A 220 -10.16 0.55 -24.08
N PRO A 221 -9.46 1.14 -23.09
CA PRO A 221 -9.74 0.91 -21.68
C PRO A 221 -11.23 1.09 -21.36
N GLN A 222 -11.83 0.09 -20.70
CA GLN A 222 -13.25 0.04 -20.36
C GLN A 222 -13.37 0.22 -18.84
N ILE A 223 -13.59 1.45 -18.40
CA ILE A 223 -13.71 1.80 -16.98
C ILE A 223 -14.97 2.65 -16.84
N ALA A 224 -15.84 2.29 -15.90
CA ALA A 224 -17.01 3.10 -15.57
C ALA A 224 -17.23 3.13 -14.06
N SER A 225 -17.89 4.19 -13.58
CA SER A 225 -18.15 4.42 -12.17
C SER A 225 -19.60 4.85 -11.95
N ILE A 226 -20.22 4.41 -10.86
CA ILE A 226 -21.57 4.81 -10.46
C ILE A 226 -21.72 4.84 -8.94
N GLU A 227 -22.58 5.73 -8.44
CA GLU A 227 -23.03 5.70 -7.04
C GLU A 227 -24.27 4.81 -6.91
N LEU A 228 -24.26 3.88 -5.95
CA LEU A 228 -25.38 2.95 -5.75
C LEU A 228 -26.68 3.65 -5.32
N THR A 229 -26.57 4.87 -4.80
CA THR A 229 -27.66 5.71 -4.31
C THR A 229 -28.18 6.67 -5.39
N HIS A 230 -27.60 6.65 -6.59
CA HIS A 230 -28.03 7.50 -7.69
C HIS A 230 -29.51 7.25 -8.01
N HIS A 231 -30.32 8.33 -8.05
CA HIS A 231 -31.77 8.26 -8.26
C HIS A 231 -32.15 7.48 -9.54
N ASP A 232 -31.36 7.64 -10.60
CA ASP A 232 -31.51 6.94 -11.89
C ASP A 232 -30.62 5.69 -12.06
N PHE A 233 -30.13 5.08 -10.98
CA PHE A 233 -29.20 3.93 -11.05
C PHE A 233 -29.66 2.85 -12.04
N SER A 234 -30.91 2.39 -11.93
CA SER A 234 -31.49 1.37 -12.81
C SER A 234 -31.47 1.76 -14.30
N ASN A 235 -31.69 3.04 -14.61
CA ASN A 235 -31.67 3.54 -15.97
C ASN A 235 -30.25 3.64 -16.54
N LEU A 236 -29.30 4.09 -15.72
CA LEU A 236 -27.90 4.26 -16.13
C LEU A 236 -27.10 2.95 -16.16
N PHE A 237 -27.51 1.97 -15.35
CA PHE A 237 -26.80 0.70 -15.17
C PHE A 237 -26.49 -0.01 -16.49
N GLU A 238 -27.44 -0.02 -17.42
CA GLU A 238 -27.24 -0.62 -18.74
C GLU A 238 -26.09 0.04 -19.52
N SER A 239 -26.08 1.38 -19.59
CA SER A 239 -25.04 2.14 -20.28
C SER A 239 -23.68 1.93 -19.61
N ILE A 240 -23.69 1.90 -18.28
CA ILE A 240 -22.48 1.77 -17.46
C ILE A 240 -21.86 0.39 -17.59
N ILE A 241 -22.66 -0.69 -17.58
CA ILE A 241 -22.13 -2.03 -17.86
C ILE A 241 -21.59 -2.12 -19.28
N LYS A 242 -22.26 -1.55 -20.29
CA LYS A 242 -21.74 -1.52 -21.67
C LYS A 242 -20.39 -0.80 -21.78
N ASN A 243 -20.13 0.17 -20.90
CA ASN A 243 -18.87 0.92 -20.84
C ASN A 243 -17.79 0.27 -19.97
N ALA A 244 -18.18 -0.54 -18.97
CA ALA A 244 -17.26 -1.28 -18.11
C ALA A 244 -16.93 -2.68 -18.64
N ASN A 245 -17.74 -3.23 -19.56
CA ASN A 245 -17.51 -4.56 -20.10
C ASN A 245 -16.10 -4.66 -20.70
N ARG A 246 -15.39 -5.74 -20.40
CA ARG A 246 -13.97 -6.00 -20.70
C ARG A 246 -12.96 -5.18 -19.87
N GLY A 247 -13.40 -4.62 -18.73
CA GLY A 247 -12.56 -3.90 -17.77
C GLY A 247 -13.13 -3.80 -16.35
N ILE A 248 -13.24 -2.58 -15.80
CA ILE A 248 -13.55 -2.32 -14.38
C ILE A 248 -14.87 -1.55 -14.24
N LEU A 249 -15.72 -2.01 -13.34
CA LEU A 249 -16.91 -1.30 -12.86
C LEU A 249 -16.71 -0.87 -11.40
N ASN A 250 -16.65 0.43 -11.15
CA ASN A 250 -16.61 0.98 -9.81
C ASN A 250 -18.02 1.32 -9.32
N ILE A 251 -18.36 0.90 -8.11
CA ILE A 251 -19.63 1.19 -7.46
C ILE A 251 -19.38 1.81 -6.10
N ILE A 252 -19.76 3.07 -5.93
CA ILE A 252 -19.56 3.82 -4.69
C ILE A 252 -20.82 3.68 -3.83
N ILE A 253 -20.63 3.30 -2.57
CA ILE A 253 -21.68 3.18 -1.56
C ILE A 253 -21.34 4.19 -0.46
N ASP A 254 -22.11 5.27 -0.42
CA ASP A 254 -21.98 6.28 0.63
C ASP A 254 -22.71 5.81 1.89
N ASP A 255 -21.99 5.77 3.01
CA ASP A 255 -22.48 5.34 4.31
C ASP A 255 -23.65 6.21 4.80
N LYS A 256 -23.67 7.50 4.43
CA LYS A 256 -24.74 8.43 4.83
C LYS A 256 -26.07 8.20 4.13
N THR A 257 -26.03 7.53 2.98
CA THR A 257 -27.21 7.33 2.12
C THR A 257 -27.55 5.85 1.93
N ILE A 258 -26.87 4.96 2.67
CA ILE A 258 -27.04 3.52 2.56
C ILE A 258 -28.48 3.04 2.85
N SER A 259 -29.14 3.69 3.82
CA SER A 259 -30.54 3.44 4.18
C SER A 259 -31.53 3.91 3.12
N GLN A 260 -31.09 4.74 2.17
CA GLN A 260 -31.90 5.27 1.09
C GLN A 260 -31.76 4.45 -0.21
N ILE A 261 -30.89 3.43 -0.22
CA ILE A 261 -30.67 2.60 -1.41
C ILE A 261 -31.95 1.81 -1.73
N PRO A 262 -32.54 2.00 -2.92
CA PRO A 262 -33.70 1.22 -3.33
C PRO A 262 -33.40 -0.29 -3.40
N ASN A 263 -34.32 -1.12 -2.91
CA ASN A 263 -34.21 -2.60 -3.01
C ASN A 263 -33.97 -3.09 -4.45
N THR A 264 -34.49 -2.37 -5.44
CA THR A 264 -34.27 -2.66 -6.86
C THR A 264 -32.80 -2.57 -7.26
N ASN A 265 -32.02 -1.67 -6.67
CA ASN A 265 -30.59 -1.56 -6.97
C ASN A 265 -29.82 -2.78 -6.43
N TYR A 266 -30.18 -3.28 -5.25
CA TYR A 266 -29.62 -4.53 -4.72
C TYR A 266 -29.93 -5.73 -5.60
N GLN A 267 -31.17 -5.84 -6.11
CA GLN A 267 -31.55 -6.92 -7.03
C GLN A 267 -30.74 -6.87 -8.34
N ILE A 268 -30.46 -5.67 -8.85
CA ILE A 268 -29.62 -5.48 -10.04
C ILE A 268 -28.19 -5.98 -9.79
N LEU A 269 -27.61 -5.73 -8.61
CA LEU A 269 -26.29 -6.25 -8.25
C LEU A 269 -26.28 -7.78 -8.11
N THR A 270 -27.33 -8.39 -7.55
CA THR A 270 -27.45 -9.85 -7.51
C THR A 270 -27.50 -10.46 -8.91
N ARG A 271 -28.26 -9.85 -9.85
CA ARG A 271 -28.29 -10.29 -11.26
C ARG A 271 -26.93 -10.15 -11.95
N LEU A 272 -26.19 -9.09 -11.64
CA LEU A 272 -24.81 -8.93 -12.10
C LEU A 272 -23.93 -10.07 -11.58
N ARG A 273 -24.04 -10.42 -10.30
CA ARG A 273 -23.28 -11.52 -9.68
C ARG A 273 -23.55 -12.87 -10.33
N ASP A 274 -24.78 -13.15 -10.73
CA ASP A 274 -25.13 -14.38 -11.45
C ASP A 274 -24.74 -14.33 -12.95
N ALA A 275 -24.08 -13.26 -13.39
CA ALA A 275 -23.70 -12.99 -14.78
C ALA A 275 -24.89 -13.08 -15.77
N ARG A 276 -26.10 -12.80 -15.27
CA ARG A 276 -27.37 -12.81 -16.02
C ARG A 276 -27.92 -11.40 -16.10
N VAL A 277 -27.41 -10.64 -17.06
CA VAL A 277 -27.88 -9.27 -17.31
C VAL A 277 -28.82 -9.27 -18.51
N SER A 278 -30.09 -9.06 -18.24
CA SER A 278 -31.13 -8.79 -19.25
C SER A 278 -31.38 -7.29 -19.32
N LEU A 279 -31.26 -6.74 -20.52
CA LEU A 279 -31.53 -5.32 -20.79
C LEU A 279 -33.04 -5.05 -20.97
N LYS A 280 -33.41 -3.77 -21.01
CA LYS A 280 -34.80 -3.34 -21.22
C LYS A 280 -35.37 -3.78 -22.58
N ASP A 281 -34.51 -3.92 -23.58
CA ASP A 281 -34.87 -4.40 -24.92
C ASP A 281 -34.93 -5.93 -25.03
N GLY A 282 -34.74 -6.65 -23.92
CA GLY A 282 -34.71 -8.11 -23.86
C GLY A 282 -33.37 -8.73 -24.28
N THR A 283 -32.36 -7.93 -24.59
CA THR A 283 -31.02 -8.43 -24.92
C THR A 283 -30.37 -9.04 -23.68
N GLU A 284 -29.88 -10.27 -23.82
CA GLU A 284 -29.14 -10.97 -22.77
C GLU A 284 -27.66 -11.10 -23.15
N PHE A 285 -26.78 -10.96 -22.16
CA PHE A 285 -25.36 -11.20 -22.31
C PHE A 285 -24.71 -11.53 -20.96
N THR A 286 -23.53 -12.14 -21.03
CA THR A 286 -22.66 -12.40 -19.88
C THR A 286 -21.60 -11.31 -19.84
N PRO A 287 -21.64 -10.39 -18.86
CA PRO A 287 -20.59 -9.39 -18.72
C PRO A 287 -19.23 -10.06 -18.44
N ASP A 288 -18.16 -9.43 -18.89
CA ASP A 288 -16.77 -9.76 -18.59
C ASP A 288 -16.17 -8.55 -17.88
N LEU A 289 -16.27 -8.45 -16.56
CA LEU A 289 -15.79 -7.29 -15.80
C LEU A 289 -15.39 -7.68 -14.38
N VAL A 290 -14.64 -6.79 -13.72
CA VAL A 290 -14.46 -6.80 -12.27
C VAL A 290 -15.24 -5.66 -11.65
N ALA A 291 -16.15 -5.98 -10.73
CA ALA A 291 -16.92 -5.01 -9.98
C ALA A 291 -16.21 -4.69 -8.65
N LEU A 292 -15.74 -3.45 -8.50
CA LEU A 292 -15.14 -2.93 -7.29
C LEU A 292 -16.15 -2.04 -6.57
N LEU A 293 -16.59 -2.46 -5.39
CA LEU A 293 -17.50 -1.70 -4.54
C LEU A 293 -16.68 -0.98 -3.45
N TYR A 294 -17.03 0.25 -3.13
CA TYR A 294 -16.34 1.06 -2.12
C TYR A 294 -17.32 1.53 -1.06
N THR A 295 -17.00 1.36 0.22
CA THR A 295 -17.83 1.86 1.32
C THR A 295 -17.01 2.25 2.55
N ASN A 296 -17.50 3.24 3.29
CA ASN A 296 -17.02 3.54 4.64
C ASN A 296 -17.90 2.91 5.74
N ALA A 297 -19.08 2.40 5.37
CA ALA A 297 -20.00 1.77 6.31
C ALA A 297 -19.47 0.42 6.79
N LYS A 298 -20.04 -0.10 7.88
CA LYS A 298 -19.71 -1.45 8.33
C LYS A 298 -20.31 -2.47 7.36
N LEU A 299 -19.72 -3.66 7.34
CA LEU A 299 -20.18 -4.73 6.43
C LEU A 299 -21.67 -5.03 6.65
N GLU A 300 -22.10 -5.05 7.91
CA GLU A 300 -23.47 -5.37 8.33
C GLU A 300 -24.49 -4.35 7.78
N ASP A 301 -24.08 -3.10 7.59
CA ASP A 301 -24.94 -2.04 7.06
C ASP A 301 -25.11 -2.13 5.54
N VAL A 302 -24.13 -2.73 4.86
CA VAL A 302 -24.05 -2.82 3.38
C VAL A 302 -24.66 -4.11 2.87
N THR A 303 -24.48 -5.21 3.60
CA THR A 303 -24.98 -6.51 3.17
C THR A 303 -26.39 -6.74 3.68
N THR A 304 -27.38 -6.38 2.88
CA THR A 304 -28.69 -7.05 2.96
C THR A 304 -28.51 -8.53 2.65
N SER A 305 -29.39 -9.41 3.17
CA SER A 305 -29.31 -10.87 2.99
C SER A 305 -28.93 -11.33 1.55
N PRO A 306 -29.47 -10.71 0.46
CA PRO A 306 -29.11 -11.10 -0.92
C PRO A 306 -27.68 -10.73 -1.38
N LEU A 307 -27.10 -9.66 -0.84
CA LEU A 307 -25.75 -9.22 -1.21
C LEU A 307 -24.66 -9.94 -0.42
N ARG A 308 -24.97 -10.41 0.79
CA ARG A 308 -23.98 -11.01 1.71
C ARG A 308 -23.21 -12.17 1.07
N ASP A 309 -23.90 -13.04 0.34
CA ASP A 309 -23.30 -14.19 -0.34
C ASP A 309 -22.72 -13.87 -1.72
N SER A 310 -22.93 -12.63 -2.19
CA SER A 310 -22.56 -12.15 -3.52
C SER A 310 -21.27 -11.31 -3.51
N VAL A 311 -20.75 -11.01 -2.33
CA VAL A 311 -19.67 -10.07 -2.10
C VAL A 311 -18.45 -10.77 -1.52
N TYR A 312 -17.27 -10.40 -2.01
CA TYR A 312 -15.99 -10.75 -1.40
C TYR A 312 -15.45 -9.53 -0.65
N PRO A 313 -15.56 -9.47 0.69
CA PRO A 313 -15.14 -8.31 1.47
C PRO A 313 -13.62 -8.24 1.62
N ILE A 314 -13.07 -7.06 1.35
CA ILE A 314 -11.67 -6.70 1.56
C ILE A 314 -11.66 -5.55 2.57
N PHE A 315 -11.25 -5.84 3.79
CA PHE A 315 -11.17 -4.84 4.85
C PHE A 315 -9.87 -4.02 4.70
N VAL A 316 -10.02 -2.74 4.38
CA VAL A 316 -8.96 -1.76 4.13
C VAL A 316 -8.80 -0.84 5.34
N ARG A 317 -7.92 -1.24 6.27
CA ARG A 317 -7.55 -0.42 7.45
C ARG A 317 -6.66 0.77 7.07
N ARG A 318 -6.53 1.74 7.98
CA ARG A 318 -5.50 2.79 7.89
C ARG A 318 -4.09 2.19 8.05
N ASN A 319 -3.10 2.94 7.58
CA ASN A 319 -1.69 2.61 7.73
C ASN A 319 -1.31 2.47 9.23
N LEU A 320 -0.57 1.40 9.57
CA LEU A 320 -0.07 1.10 10.92
C LEU A 320 1.47 1.11 11.02
N SER A 321 2.18 1.50 9.96
CA SER A 321 3.63 1.72 9.98
C SER A 321 3.93 3.22 10.07
N TYR A 322 4.76 3.61 11.03
CA TYR A 322 5.14 5.01 11.20
C TYR A 322 6.10 5.48 10.10
N THR A 323 6.92 4.60 9.51
CA THR A 323 7.76 5.00 8.37
C THR A 323 6.91 5.23 7.11
N ALA A 324 5.92 4.37 6.89
CA ALA A 324 4.92 4.58 5.83
C ALA A 324 4.19 5.92 6.03
N GLU A 325 3.82 6.26 7.28
CA GLU A 325 3.13 7.52 7.58
C GLU A 325 4.05 8.73 7.38
N GLU A 326 5.31 8.63 7.79
CA GLU A 326 6.31 9.66 7.55
C GLU A 326 6.47 9.95 6.05
N ASN A 327 6.50 8.90 5.22
CA ASN A 327 6.57 9.03 3.76
C ASN A 327 5.31 9.70 3.19
N ILE A 328 4.12 9.37 3.71
CA ILE A 328 2.87 10.03 3.32
C ILE A 328 2.94 11.52 3.66
N ILE A 329 3.39 11.87 4.86
CA ILE A 329 3.50 13.26 5.33
C ILE A 329 4.48 14.05 4.46
N ARG A 330 5.65 13.48 4.16
CA ARG A 330 6.68 14.12 3.31
C ARG A 330 6.17 14.47 1.91
N LYS A 331 5.20 13.72 1.37
CA LYS A 331 4.59 14.01 0.06
C LYS A 331 3.60 15.18 0.06
N ASN A 332 3.14 15.64 1.24
CA ASN A 332 2.11 16.67 1.33
C ASN A 332 2.61 18.10 1.16
N ASN A 333 3.89 18.35 0.83
CA ASN A 333 4.47 19.69 0.66
C ASN A 333 4.11 20.64 1.82
N LEU A 334 4.51 20.26 3.04
CA LEU A 334 4.24 21.04 4.25
C LEU A 334 4.79 22.47 4.16
N PRO A 335 4.17 23.46 4.83
CA PRO A 335 4.50 24.88 4.69
C PRO A 335 5.71 25.30 5.54
N PHE A 336 6.70 24.42 5.72
CA PHE A 336 7.88 24.67 6.55
C PHE A 336 9.12 24.77 5.66
N GLU A 337 9.92 25.82 5.86
CA GLU A 337 11.21 26.00 5.18
C GLU A 337 12.22 24.93 5.63
N HIS A 338 12.23 24.66 6.93
CA HIS A 338 13.08 23.62 7.53
C HIS A 338 12.24 22.75 8.45
N ILE A 339 12.54 21.46 8.46
CA ILE A 339 11.91 20.50 9.36
C ILE A 339 13.00 19.90 10.22
N SER A 340 12.85 20.02 11.54
CA SER A 340 13.83 19.48 12.47
C SER A 340 14.03 17.98 12.23
N PRO A 341 15.28 17.47 12.27
CA PRO A 341 15.56 16.04 12.32
C PRO A 341 14.64 15.34 13.33
N ASN A 342 14.16 14.16 12.96
CA ASN A 342 13.21 13.33 13.73
C ASN A 342 11.80 13.90 13.96
N ALA A 343 11.49 15.16 13.63
CA ALA A 343 10.17 15.75 13.87
C ALA A 343 9.05 14.99 13.14
N LEU A 344 9.22 14.72 11.85
CA LEU A 344 8.23 13.95 11.08
C LEU A 344 8.10 12.51 11.58
N SER A 345 9.21 11.90 11.99
CA SER A 345 9.19 10.53 12.53
C SER A 345 8.39 10.46 13.83
N LEU A 346 8.58 11.44 14.74
CA LEU A 346 7.81 11.57 15.98
C LEU A 346 6.31 11.79 15.70
N LEU A 347 6.01 12.72 14.80
CA LEU A 347 4.65 13.04 14.39
C LEU A 347 3.96 11.84 13.72
N ALA A 348 4.68 11.09 12.89
CA ALA A 348 4.21 9.86 12.27
C ALA A 348 3.93 8.75 13.30
N ARG A 349 4.82 8.57 14.28
CA ARG A 349 4.60 7.64 15.40
C ARG A 349 3.37 8.01 16.21
N PHE A 350 3.15 9.30 16.47
CA PHE A 350 1.93 9.79 17.10
C PHE A 350 0.68 9.49 16.27
N ALA A 351 0.68 9.83 14.98
CA ALA A 351 -0.48 9.59 14.12
C ALA A 351 -0.83 8.10 14.03
N VAL A 352 0.18 7.24 13.88
CA VAL A 352 -0.02 5.78 13.84
C VAL A 352 -0.42 5.23 15.21
N GLY A 353 0.22 5.67 16.28
CA GLY A 353 -0.08 5.22 17.63
C GLY A 353 -1.52 5.50 18.03
N SER A 354 -2.09 6.62 17.57
CA SER A 354 -3.51 6.95 17.78
C SER A 354 -4.48 5.93 17.16
N ARG A 355 -4.02 5.13 16.18
CA ARG A 355 -4.83 4.13 15.46
C ARG A 355 -4.80 2.75 16.12
N ILE A 356 -3.93 2.54 17.11
CA ILE A 356 -3.71 1.24 17.75
C ILE A 356 -4.51 1.18 19.05
N ASP A 357 -5.38 0.17 19.19
CA ASP A 357 -6.22 0.02 20.37
C ASP A 357 -5.45 -0.64 21.54
N VAL A 358 -5.03 0.17 22.50
CA VAL A 358 -4.42 -0.30 23.76
C VAL A 358 -5.42 -0.35 24.92
N GLY A 359 -6.68 0.05 24.70
CA GLY A 359 -7.68 0.24 25.75
C GLY A 359 -8.55 -0.97 26.07
N SER A 360 -8.53 -2.02 25.24
CA SER A 360 -9.41 -3.19 25.41
C SER A 360 -8.99 -4.16 26.53
N ILE A 361 -7.93 -3.88 27.28
CA ILE A 361 -7.44 -4.75 28.36
C ILE A 361 -7.63 -4.02 29.69
N GLY A 362 -8.74 -4.31 30.38
CA GLY A 362 -9.04 -3.75 31.70
C GLY A 362 -8.00 -4.20 32.74
N GLY A 363 -7.71 -3.33 33.73
CA GLY A 363 -6.81 -3.65 34.84
C GLY A 363 -5.31 -3.40 34.61
N ILE A 364 -4.93 -2.86 33.44
CA ILE A 364 -3.54 -2.51 33.12
C ILE A 364 -3.25 -1.04 33.44
N SER A 365 -2.07 -0.76 34.00
CA SER A 365 -1.60 0.60 34.33
C SER A 365 -1.42 1.47 33.07
N ASP A 366 -1.41 2.80 33.22
CA ASP A 366 -1.18 3.69 32.08
C ASP A 366 0.23 3.52 31.48
N GLU A 367 1.23 3.25 32.32
CA GLU A 367 2.61 2.96 31.89
C GLU A 367 2.69 1.69 31.03
N ASP A 368 2.00 0.63 31.45
CA ASP A 368 1.95 -0.62 30.69
C ASP A 368 1.23 -0.46 29.34
N LYS A 369 0.20 0.40 29.27
CA LYS A 369 -0.47 0.71 27.99
C LYS A 369 0.47 1.43 27.03
N ILE A 370 1.26 2.38 27.52
CA ILE A 370 2.27 3.09 26.71
C ILE A 370 3.32 2.10 26.21
N LYS A 371 3.85 1.25 27.10
CA LYS A 371 4.84 0.22 26.73
C LYS A 371 4.29 -0.77 25.69
N ASN A 372 3.04 -1.19 25.84
CA ASN A 372 2.36 -2.02 24.85
C ASN A 372 2.18 -1.30 23.52
N LEU A 373 1.82 0.00 23.53
CA LEU A 373 1.72 0.80 22.31
C LEU A 373 3.04 0.85 21.56
N GLU A 374 4.14 1.15 22.26
CA GLU A 374 5.47 1.17 21.65
C GLU A 374 5.85 -0.19 21.07
N THR A 375 5.54 -1.27 21.78
CA THR A 375 5.75 -2.64 21.29
C THR A 375 4.97 -2.89 19.99
N TYR A 376 3.69 -2.51 19.93
CA TYR A 376 2.89 -2.66 18.72
C TYR A 376 3.42 -1.82 17.55
N LEU A 377 3.86 -0.59 17.80
CA LEU A 377 4.46 0.27 16.77
C LEU A 377 5.68 -0.40 16.13
N GLU A 378 6.56 -1.01 16.93
CA GLU A 378 7.74 -1.71 16.39
C GLU A 378 7.36 -2.99 15.65
N ILE A 379 6.40 -3.77 16.16
CA ILE A 379 5.94 -5.00 15.49
C ILE A 379 5.31 -4.67 14.13
N TYR A 380 4.42 -3.67 14.07
CA TYR A 380 3.79 -3.26 12.80
C TYR A 380 4.79 -2.70 11.81
N GLU A 381 5.77 -1.93 12.28
CA GLU A 381 6.85 -1.44 11.42
C GLU A 381 7.67 -2.59 10.82
N LYS A 382 8.02 -3.57 11.64
CA LYS A 382 8.76 -4.76 11.22
C LYS A 382 7.95 -5.59 10.22
N TYR A 383 6.65 -5.78 10.49
CA TYR A 383 5.73 -6.48 9.61
C TYR A 383 5.64 -5.82 8.23
N GLU A 384 5.41 -4.50 8.18
CA GLU A 384 5.22 -3.78 6.91
C GLU A 384 6.51 -3.77 6.06
N ARG A 385 7.69 -3.76 6.70
CA ARG A 385 8.99 -3.88 6.01
C ARG A 385 9.31 -5.29 5.53
N GLY A 386 8.45 -6.28 5.79
CA GLY A 386 8.72 -7.69 5.50
C GLY A 386 9.82 -8.30 6.38
N GLY A 387 10.07 -7.71 7.55
CA GLY A 387 11.02 -8.22 8.53
C GLY A 387 10.51 -9.49 9.22
N PRO A 388 11.40 -10.43 9.62
CA PRO A 388 10.99 -11.70 10.20
C PRO A 388 10.43 -11.52 11.62
N LEU A 389 9.12 -11.69 11.82
CA LEU A 389 8.49 -11.67 13.13
C LEU A 389 8.79 -12.96 13.92
N SER A 390 8.99 -12.85 15.24
CA SER A 390 8.95 -14.00 16.13
C SER A 390 7.52 -14.53 16.24
N GLU A 391 7.37 -15.78 16.72
CA GLU A 391 6.05 -16.37 16.93
C GLU A 391 5.21 -15.55 17.93
N GLU A 392 5.84 -15.02 18.98
CA GLU A 392 5.18 -14.14 19.96
C GLU A 392 4.71 -12.82 19.31
N GLU A 393 5.58 -12.16 18.53
CA GLU A 393 5.25 -10.92 17.83
C GLU A 393 4.09 -11.14 16.85
N PHE A 394 4.14 -12.21 16.06
CA PHE A 394 3.08 -12.56 15.12
C PHE A 394 1.77 -12.84 15.86
N ASN A 395 1.79 -13.63 16.93
CA ASN A 395 0.60 -13.93 17.72
C ASN A 395 -0.02 -12.67 18.36
N LYS A 396 0.79 -11.69 18.76
CA LYS A 396 0.31 -10.39 19.28
C LYS A 396 -0.52 -9.60 18.26
N ILE A 397 -0.17 -9.65 16.97
CA ILE A 397 -0.86 -8.88 15.92
C ILE A 397 -1.85 -9.72 15.09
N LYS A 398 -1.71 -11.04 15.00
CA LYS A 398 -2.49 -11.93 14.11
C LYS A 398 -4.00 -11.73 14.19
N GLY A 399 -4.54 -11.64 15.41
CA GLY A 399 -5.98 -11.42 15.64
C GLY A 399 -6.42 -9.96 15.42
N ARG A 400 -5.47 -9.03 15.34
CA ARG A 400 -5.69 -7.59 15.14
C ARG A 400 -5.62 -7.23 13.65
N ILE A 401 -4.81 -7.95 12.87
CA ILE A 401 -4.72 -7.85 11.40
C ILE A 401 -5.58 -8.90 10.67
N SER A 402 -6.54 -9.52 11.36
CA SER A 402 -7.30 -10.65 10.85
C SER A 402 -7.91 -10.41 9.46
N GLY A 403 -7.60 -11.31 8.54
CA GLY A 403 -8.03 -11.31 7.15
C GLY A 403 -9.52 -11.59 6.90
N VAL A 404 -10.30 -11.87 7.95
CA VAL A 404 -11.68 -12.37 7.82
C VAL A 404 -12.71 -11.39 8.42
N ALA A 405 -12.27 -10.40 9.19
CA ALA A 405 -13.14 -9.47 9.90
C ALA A 405 -12.56 -8.04 9.91
N GLN A 406 -13.35 -7.10 10.41
CA GLN A 406 -12.91 -5.72 10.67
C GLN A 406 -11.73 -5.75 11.67
N SER A 407 -10.64 -5.06 11.33
CA SER A 407 -9.47 -4.95 12.20
C SER A 407 -9.82 -4.12 13.44
N LYS A 408 -9.21 -4.45 14.59
CA LYS A 408 -9.28 -3.57 15.77
C LYS A 408 -8.46 -2.28 15.58
N ASP A 409 -7.39 -2.36 14.81
CA ASP A 409 -6.43 -1.27 14.63
C ASP A 409 -6.61 -0.58 13.28
N GLY A 410 -6.60 0.76 13.30
CA GLY A 410 -6.73 1.56 12.08
C GLY A 410 -8.09 1.48 11.41
N TRP A 411 -9.12 1.01 12.12
CA TRP A 411 -10.51 0.96 11.66
C TRP A 411 -11.28 2.19 12.13
N ASP A 412 -11.74 2.21 13.38
CA ASP A 412 -12.65 3.27 13.87
C ASP A 412 -11.93 4.38 14.63
N LYS A 413 -10.72 4.10 15.13
CA LYS A 413 -9.99 4.98 16.06
C LYS A 413 -8.85 5.73 15.40
N GLY A 414 -8.49 6.85 16.03
CA GLY A 414 -7.29 7.62 15.72
C GLY A 414 -7.42 8.56 14.53
N ILE A 415 -6.33 9.26 14.27
CA ILE A 415 -6.27 10.32 13.27
C ILE A 415 -5.99 9.71 11.89
N SER A 416 -6.81 10.06 10.89
CA SER A 416 -6.54 9.70 9.49
C SER A 416 -5.34 10.48 8.93
N SER A 417 -4.60 9.94 7.95
CA SER A 417 -3.46 10.65 7.37
C SER A 417 -3.82 12.01 6.77
N ARG A 418 -5.04 12.14 6.21
CA ARG A 418 -5.55 13.43 5.69
C ARG A 418 -5.86 14.41 6.82
N GLY A 419 -6.54 13.96 7.87
CA GLY A 419 -6.81 14.79 9.04
C GLY A 419 -5.53 15.23 9.73
N PHE A 420 -4.55 14.33 9.82
CA PHE A 420 -3.24 14.65 10.38
C PHE A 420 -2.47 15.66 9.54
N ALA A 421 -2.46 15.49 8.21
CA ALA A 421 -1.85 16.49 7.32
C ALA A 421 -2.47 17.87 7.53
N PHE A 422 -3.80 17.96 7.63
CA PHE A 422 -4.50 19.21 7.93
C PHE A 422 -4.06 19.82 9.27
N ASP A 423 -3.94 19.01 10.32
CA ASP A 423 -3.41 19.47 11.61
C ASP A 423 -1.99 20.06 11.45
N LEU A 424 -1.10 19.38 10.70
CA LEU A 424 0.27 19.86 10.46
C LEU A 424 0.32 21.17 9.67
N PHE A 425 -0.58 21.38 8.70
CA PHE A 425 -0.67 22.65 7.96
C PHE A 425 -1.05 23.83 8.85
N ASN A 426 -1.73 23.56 9.97
CA ASN A 426 -2.20 24.58 10.91
C ASN A 426 -1.28 24.73 12.14
N ILE A 427 -0.14 24.05 12.19
CA ILE A 427 0.86 24.30 13.23
C ILE A 427 1.50 25.67 12.96
N GLU A 428 1.36 26.58 13.91
CA GLU A 428 2.06 27.86 13.89
C GLU A 428 3.56 27.60 14.10
N ALA A 429 4.33 27.61 13.01
CA ALA A 429 5.78 27.47 13.07
C ALA A 429 6.46 28.85 13.19
N HIS A 430 7.07 29.11 14.33
CA HIS A 430 7.77 30.36 14.55
C HIS A 430 9.04 30.45 13.70
N GLY A 431 9.01 31.36 12.71
CA GLY A 431 10.17 31.65 11.87
C GLY A 431 10.50 30.55 10.86
N GLY A 432 9.48 29.87 10.34
CA GLY A 432 9.56 29.00 9.16
C GLY A 432 10.01 27.56 9.41
N CYS A 433 10.43 27.22 10.63
CA CYS A 433 10.91 25.87 10.98
C CYS A 433 9.83 25.08 11.75
N LEU A 434 9.63 23.80 11.42
CA LEU A 434 8.96 22.85 12.32
C LEU A 434 9.99 22.30 13.31
N THR A 435 10.08 22.92 14.49
CA THR A 435 11.03 22.56 15.54
C THR A 435 10.51 21.44 16.44
N LEU A 436 11.38 20.86 17.29
CA LEU A 436 10.91 19.88 18.27
C LEU A 436 10.05 20.53 19.38
N GLU A 437 10.21 21.82 19.66
CA GLU A 437 9.35 22.55 20.61
C GLU A 437 7.93 22.70 20.05
N ASP A 438 7.78 22.94 18.74
CA ASP A 438 6.47 22.98 18.08
C ASP A 438 5.79 21.59 18.14
N VAL A 439 6.58 20.52 17.95
CA VAL A 439 6.10 19.13 18.11
C VAL A 439 5.71 18.85 19.56
N GLU A 440 6.52 19.25 20.55
CA GLU A 440 6.23 19.12 21.97
C GLU A 440 4.90 19.82 22.31
N MET A 441 4.74 21.08 21.90
CA MET A 441 3.52 21.86 22.14
C MET A 441 2.29 21.21 21.49
N TYR A 442 2.43 20.73 20.25
CA TYR A 442 1.36 20.01 19.57
C TYR A 442 0.96 18.73 20.32
N LEU A 443 1.93 17.91 20.74
CA LEU A 443 1.68 16.66 21.45
C LEU A 443 1.10 16.90 22.85
N GLU A 444 1.57 17.92 23.57
CA GLU A 444 1.03 18.34 24.88
C GLU A 444 -0.46 18.71 24.76
N LYS A 445 -0.84 19.48 23.73
CA LYS A 445 -2.26 19.79 23.44
C LYS A 445 -3.06 18.52 23.13
N LYS A 446 -2.50 17.59 22.35
CA LYS A 446 -3.18 16.33 22.02
C LYS A 446 -3.24 15.36 23.19
N ARG A 447 -2.36 15.47 24.19
CA ARG A 447 -2.40 14.64 25.42
C ARG A 447 -3.67 14.87 26.24
N GLU A 448 -4.28 16.05 26.13
CA GLU A 448 -5.54 16.39 26.81
C GLU A 448 -6.75 15.62 26.27
N ASP A 449 -6.66 15.13 25.02
CA ASP A 449 -7.68 14.27 24.42
C ASP A 449 -7.51 12.83 24.91
N LYS A 450 -8.57 12.28 25.52
CA LYS A 450 -8.59 10.92 26.07
C LYS A 450 -8.27 9.85 25.04
N GLU A 451 -8.66 10.04 23.77
CA GLU A 451 -8.40 9.06 22.71
C GLU A 451 -6.95 9.11 22.21
N LEU A 452 -6.29 10.26 22.37
CA LEU A 452 -4.93 10.49 21.86
C LEU A 452 -3.86 10.47 22.96
N LYS A 453 -4.27 10.52 24.24
CA LYS A 453 -3.41 10.57 25.43
C LYS A 453 -2.20 9.66 25.34
N TYR A 454 -2.42 8.34 25.23
CA TYR A 454 -1.32 7.36 25.28
C TYR A 454 -0.37 7.51 24.09
N SER A 455 -0.89 7.87 22.92
CA SER A 455 -0.05 8.07 21.74
C SER A 455 0.78 9.36 21.85
N ALA A 456 0.20 10.42 22.44
CA ALA A 456 0.92 11.65 22.74
C ALA A 456 2.00 11.40 23.81
N GLU A 457 1.68 10.69 24.90
CA GLU A 457 2.62 10.37 25.98
C GLU A 457 3.80 9.52 25.48
N ALA A 458 3.53 8.46 24.71
CA ALA A 458 4.59 7.66 24.07
C ALA A 458 5.50 8.53 23.19
N SER A 459 4.92 9.43 22.39
CA SER A 459 5.67 10.30 21.48
C SER A 459 6.45 11.38 22.22
N LEU A 460 5.92 11.94 23.32
CA LEU A 460 6.61 12.87 24.20
C LEU A 460 7.80 12.21 24.91
N GLY A 461 7.61 10.97 25.40
CA GLY A 461 8.71 10.17 25.95
C GLY A 461 9.83 9.98 24.92
N ARG A 462 9.46 9.61 23.68
CA ARG A 462 10.42 9.45 22.59
C ARG A 462 11.13 10.77 22.22
N LEU A 463 10.42 11.89 22.21
CA LEU A 463 10.96 13.23 21.95
C LEU A 463 12.02 13.62 23.00
N LYS A 464 11.77 13.31 24.28
CA LYS A 464 12.75 13.52 25.36
C LYS A 464 14.00 12.68 25.13
N ASN A 465 13.86 11.41 24.77
CA ASN A 465 15.00 10.53 24.49
C ASN A 465 15.81 10.99 23.27
N ILE A 466 15.15 11.49 22.21
CA ILE A 466 15.84 12.07 21.05
C ILE A 466 16.66 13.29 21.46
N SER A 467 16.06 14.19 22.22
CA SER A 467 16.73 15.41 22.66
C SER A 467 17.89 15.11 23.62
N PHE A 468 17.71 14.11 24.48
CA PHE A 468 18.77 13.55 25.32
C PHE A 468 19.93 13.00 24.50
N ARG A 469 19.65 12.07 23.58
CA ARG A 469 20.66 11.48 22.69
C ARG A 469 21.46 12.57 21.98
N ASP A 470 20.78 13.49 21.31
CA ASP A 470 21.42 14.46 20.41
C ASP A 470 22.30 15.45 21.17
N VAL A 471 21.84 15.97 22.32
CA VAL A 471 22.64 16.89 23.15
C VAL A 471 23.82 16.17 23.82
N VAL A 472 23.61 14.95 24.31
CA VAL A 472 24.66 14.15 24.93
C VAL A 472 25.74 13.80 23.90
N MET A 473 25.37 13.40 22.70
CA MET A 473 26.34 13.14 21.62
C MET A 473 27.09 14.40 21.21
N ALA A 474 26.40 15.53 21.07
CA ALA A 474 27.06 16.81 20.76
C ALA A 474 28.08 17.21 21.84
N TYR A 475 27.72 17.00 23.11
CA TYR A 475 28.62 17.22 24.22
C TYR A 475 29.82 16.26 24.24
N MET A 476 29.60 14.97 23.97
CA MET A 476 30.67 13.98 23.88
C MET A 476 31.68 14.34 22.79
N ILE A 477 31.22 14.79 21.63
CA ILE A 477 32.09 15.29 20.55
C ILE A 477 32.92 16.48 21.03
N ASN A 478 32.27 17.45 21.69
CA ASN A 478 32.94 18.64 22.20
C ASN A 478 34.04 18.32 23.23
N ILE A 479 33.82 17.37 24.14
CA ILE A 479 34.82 17.02 25.17
C ILE A 479 35.91 16.10 24.65
N SER A 480 35.54 15.11 23.84
CA SER A 480 36.50 14.12 23.37
C SER A 480 37.47 14.66 22.32
N GLY A 481 37.21 15.86 21.79
CA GLY A 481 38.02 16.49 20.74
C GLY A 481 38.03 15.69 19.44
N VAL A 482 37.04 14.81 19.25
CA VAL A 482 36.96 13.90 18.11
C VAL A 482 36.57 14.70 16.87
N GLU A 483 37.55 15.01 16.03
CA GLU A 483 37.41 15.88 14.85
C GLU A 483 36.40 15.37 13.80
N LYS A 484 36.12 14.06 13.82
CA LYS A 484 35.27 13.35 12.86
C LYS A 484 33.79 13.22 13.28
N GLY A 485 33.38 13.86 14.38
CA GLY A 485 31.96 13.99 14.76
C GLY A 485 31.31 12.68 15.22
N VAL A 486 30.01 12.53 14.96
CA VAL A 486 29.16 11.42 15.43
C VAL A 486 29.69 10.05 15.01
N ALA A 487 30.18 9.91 13.77
CA ALA A 487 30.66 8.64 13.24
C ALA A 487 31.78 8.03 14.10
N SER A 488 32.68 8.86 14.62
CA SER A 488 33.78 8.37 15.45
C SER A 488 33.38 8.02 16.87
N LEU A 489 32.29 8.59 17.41
CA LEU A 489 31.70 8.07 18.65
C LEU A 489 31.10 6.69 18.42
N GLU A 490 30.42 6.49 17.29
CA GLU A 490 29.86 5.19 16.90
C GLU A 490 30.95 4.15 16.64
N ASP A 491 32.07 4.53 16.03
CA ASP A 491 33.23 3.64 15.84
C ASP A 491 33.84 3.21 17.17
N LEU A 492 34.03 4.15 18.10
CA LEU A 492 34.53 3.86 19.45
C LEU A 492 33.58 2.92 20.21
N PHE A 493 32.27 3.14 20.10
CA PHE A 493 31.29 2.27 20.72
C PHE A 493 31.23 0.90 20.04
N SER A 494 31.35 0.83 18.72
CA SER A 494 31.44 -0.43 17.98
C SER A 494 32.67 -1.24 18.39
N TYR A 495 33.79 -0.55 18.69
CA TYR A 495 34.96 -1.20 19.27
C TYR A 495 34.68 -1.73 20.69
N TYR A 496 33.99 -0.97 21.56
CA TYR A 496 33.51 -1.49 22.85
C TYR A 496 32.67 -2.76 22.68
N ILE A 497 31.71 -2.78 21.75
CA ILE A 497 30.88 -3.95 21.45
C ILE A 497 31.71 -5.14 20.97
N SER A 498 32.77 -4.90 20.19
CA SER A 498 33.67 -5.98 19.74
C SER A 498 34.43 -6.62 20.90
N LEU A 499 34.87 -5.82 21.88
CA LEU A 499 35.52 -6.29 23.09
C LEU A 499 34.54 -7.04 24.00
N TYR A 500 33.32 -6.51 24.13
CA TYR A 500 32.23 -7.17 24.85
C TYR A 500 31.96 -8.58 24.31
N LYS A 501 31.82 -8.72 22.99
CA LYS A 501 31.66 -10.03 22.34
C LYS A 501 32.86 -10.94 22.55
N ALA A 502 34.08 -10.42 22.36
CA ALA A 502 35.30 -11.18 22.57
C ALA A 502 35.39 -11.76 23.99
N LYS A 503 34.90 -11.01 24.98
CA LYS A 503 34.83 -11.46 26.36
C LYS A 503 33.71 -12.48 26.61
N VAL A 504 32.46 -12.10 26.29
CA VAL A 504 31.27 -12.86 26.69
C VAL A 504 31.04 -14.08 25.81
N LEU A 505 31.31 -13.98 24.51
CA LEU A 505 31.06 -15.05 23.54
C LEU A 505 32.31 -15.88 23.26
N ASP A 506 33.47 -15.24 23.10
CA ASP A 506 34.71 -15.95 22.75
C ASP A 506 35.55 -16.37 23.96
N GLY A 507 35.18 -15.95 25.18
CA GLY A 507 35.90 -16.28 26.41
C GLY A 507 37.31 -15.68 26.52
N LYS A 508 37.62 -14.65 25.72
CA LYS A 508 38.94 -13.99 25.75
C LYS A 508 39.08 -13.14 26.99
N THR A 509 40.30 -13.10 27.53
CA THR A 509 40.64 -12.30 28.72
C THR A 509 41.52 -11.09 28.40
N THR A 510 42.25 -11.12 27.27
CA THR A 510 43.15 -10.04 26.83
C THR A 510 42.93 -9.64 25.37
N VAL A 511 43.26 -8.41 25.04
CA VAL A 511 43.26 -7.84 23.69
C VAL A 511 44.62 -7.19 23.40
N ASN A 512 45.11 -7.29 22.17
CA ASN A 512 46.34 -6.64 21.76
C ASN A 512 46.06 -5.21 21.27
N ILE A 513 46.61 -4.21 21.96
CA ILE A 513 46.46 -2.79 21.63
C ILE A 513 47.75 -2.30 20.99
N PRO A 514 47.71 -1.72 19.77
CA PRO A 514 48.89 -1.15 19.13
C PRO A 514 49.61 -0.15 20.05
N GLY A 515 50.88 -0.42 20.35
CA GLY A 515 51.72 0.43 21.22
C GLY A 515 51.64 0.12 22.72
N GLU A 516 50.64 -0.63 23.19
CA GLU A 516 50.48 -0.99 24.61
C GLU A 516 50.62 -2.50 24.86
N GLY A 517 50.54 -3.34 23.83
CA GLY A 517 50.68 -4.79 23.93
C GLY A 517 49.40 -5.49 24.41
N GLN A 518 49.53 -6.62 25.10
CA GLN A 518 48.37 -7.35 25.63
C GLN A 518 47.81 -6.67 26.89
N VAL A 519 46.57 -6.21 26.80
CA VAL A 519 45.85 -5.55 27.89
C VAL A 519 44.62 -6.39 28.25
N PRO A 520 44.27 -6.55 29.55
CA PRO A 520 43.01 -7.17 29.95
C PRO A 520 41.80 -6.48 29.30
N ILE A 521 40.90 -7.25 28.71
CA ILE A 521 39.73 -6.70 28.00
C ILE A 521 38.90 -5.79 28.91
N ASP A 522 38.77 -6.12 30.19
CA ASP A 522 38.02 -5.33 31.16
C ASP A 522 38.61 -3.92 31.35
N ILE A 523 39.93 -3.81 31.37
CA ILE A 523 40.63 -2.52 31.49
C ILE A 523 40.38 -1.67 30.24
N GLU A 524 40.44 -2.29 29.06
CA GLU A 524 40.22 -1.58 27.80
C GLU A 524 38.76 -1.17 27.61
N MET A 525 37.81 -2.04 27.97
CA MET A 525 36.39 -1.70 27.99
C MET A 525 36.11 -0.54 28.94
N ASP A 526 36.66 -0.55 30.16
CA ASP A 526 36.54 0.56 31.11
C ASP A 526 37.16 1.86 30.56
N ARG A 527 38.27 1.76 29.83
CA ARG A 527 38.93 2.92 29.19
C ARG A 527 38.00 3.56 28.14
N ILE A 528 37.42 2.75 27.26
CA ILE A 528 36.50 3.24 26.22
C ILE A 528 35.21 3.76 26.85
N ALA A 529 34.64 3.05 27.82
CA ALA A 529 33.42 3.46 28.49
C ALA A 529 33.58 4.80 29.23
N LYS A 530 34.73 5.03 29.90
CA LYS A 530 35.05 6.33 30.49
C LYS A 530 35.18 7.43 29.45
N LYS A 531 35.82 7.15 28.31
CA LYS A 531 35.95 8.10 27.19
C LYS A 531 34.57 8.48 26.61
N LEU A 532 33.66 7.51 26.55
CA LEU A 532 32.28 7.70 26.11
C LEU A 532 31.33 8.09 27.27
N SER A 533 31.83 8.31 28.49
CA SER A 533 31.00 8.63 29.67
C SER A 533 29.81 7.69 29.90
N LEU A 534 29.97 6.39 29.64
CA LEU A 534 28.84 5.44 29.61
C LEU A 534 28.33 5.01 30.98
N TYR A 535 29.12 5.06 32.06
CA TYR A 535 28.66 4.75 33.43
C TYR A 535 29.56 5.38 34.50
N LYS A 536 29.03 5.49 35.72
CA LYS A 536 29.76 6.03 36.89
C LYS A 536 30.50 4.93 37.65
N ASP A 537 29.75 3.91 38.08
CA ASP A 537 30.18 2.89 39.03
C ASP A 537 29.75 1.50 38.53
N GLY A 538 30.47 0.96 37.52
CA GLY A 538 30.27 -0.41 36.99
C GLY A 538 29.49 -0.52 35.68
N ARG A 539 29.84 -1.53 34.88
CA ARG A 539 29.30 -1.76 33.52
C ARG A 539 28.05 -2.65 33.45
N GLU A 540 27.58 -3.16 34.59
CA GLU A 540 26.53 -4.20 34.62
C GLU A 540 25.22 -3.77 33.96
N GLU A 541 24.82 -2.51 34.07
CA GLU A 541 23.62 -1.98 33.40
C GLU A 541 23.80 -1.84 31.89
N LEU A 542 24.97 -1.36 31.46
CA LEU A 542 25.33 -1.24 30.05
C LEU A 542 25.39 -2.61 29.38
N ASP A 543 26.07 -3.56 30.01
CA ASP A 543 26.22 -4.94 29.52
C ASP A 543 24.86 -5.64 29.44
N ARG A 544 24.00 -5.51 30.47
CA ARG A 544 22.62 -6.05 30.45
C ARG A 544 21.79 -5.46 29.31
N ALA A 545 21.90 -4.16 29.07
CA ALA A 545 21.16 -3.51 27.99
C ALA A 545 21.66 -3.93 26.59
N ILE A 546 22.96 -4.14 26.44
CA ILE A 546 23.55 -4.68 25.21
C ILE A 546 23.03 -6.10 24.97
N ASP A 547 23.06 -6.96 25.98
CA ASP A 547 22.53 -8.33 25.89
C ASP A 547 21.06 -8.36 25.50
N GLN A 548 20.23 -7.57 26.20
CA GLN A 548 18.81 -7.48 25.88
C GLN A 548 18.59 -7.04 24.44
N TYR A 549 19.32 -6.02 23.97
CA TYR A 549 19.24 -5.56 22.58
C TYR A 549 19.64 -6.66 21.58
N PHE A 550 20.70 -7.43 21.88
CA PHE A 550 21.12 -8.55 21.05
C PHE A 550 20.07 -9.65 20.98
N ILE A 551 19.45 -10.00 22.11
CA ILE A 551 18.40 -11.03 22.19
C ILE A 551 17.20 -10.61 21.33
N GLU A 552 16.77 -9.35 21.46
CA GLU A 552 15.58 -8.84 20.77
C GLU A 552 15.81 -8.64 19.26
N ARG A 553 16.97 -8.11 18.88
CA ARG A 553 17.21 -7.63 17.50
C ARG A 553 18.21 -8.44 16.70
N LYS A 554 18.89 -9.41 17.32
CA LYS A 554 19.91 -10.27 16.70
C LYS A 554 21.04 -9.50 16.01
N LYS A 555 21.28 -8.26 16.40
CA LYS A 555 22.34 -7.37 15.88
C LYS A 555 22.89 -6.49 17.01
N PRO A 556 24.16 -6.03 16.93
CA PRO A 556 24.72 -5.08 17.90
C PRO A 556 23.97 -3.74 17.88
N PRO A 557 23.80 -3.08 19.04
CA PRO A 557 23.32 -1.70 19.08
C PRO A 557 24.41 -0.73 18.63
N THR A 558 24.00 0.37 18.02
CA THR A 558 24.79 1.61 17.93
C THR A 558 24.67 2.40 19.24
N LEU A 559 25.59 3.33 19.50
CA LEU A 559 25.52 4.22 20.66
C LEU A 559 24.24 5.06 20.61
N SER A 560 23.91 5.58 19.43
CA SER A 560 22.68 6.33 19.17
C SER A 560 21.42 5.52 19.46
N GLU A 561 21.35 4.25 19.03
CA GLU A 561 20.20 3.37 19.30
C GLU A 561 20.07 3.08 20.80
N LEU A 562 21.20 2.82 21.48
CA LEU A 562 21.20 2.52 22.91
C LEU A 562 20.75 3.75 23.73
N LEU A 563 21.27 4.93 23.41
CA LEU A 563 20.89 6.21 24.01
C LEU A 563 19.40 6.52 23.86
N LEU A 564 18.82 6.11 22.74
CA LEU A 564 17.43 6.38 22.41
C LEU A 564 16.45 5.45 23.14
N ILE A 565 16.88 4.22 23.42
CA ILE A 565 16.08 3.21 24.13
C ILE A 565 16.26 3.34 25.65
N ASN A 566 17.50 3.48 26.10
CA ASN A 566 17.88 3.47 27.51
C ASN A 566 18.79 4.67 27.85
N PRO A 567 18.24 5.90 27.86
CA PRO A 567 19.02 7.11 28.16
C PRO A 567 19.65 7.08 29.56
N HIS A 568 19.04 6.35 30.50
CA HIS A 568 19.50 6.24 31.89
C HIS A 568 20.82 5.49 32.07
N ILE A 569 21.24 4.69 31.08
CA ILE A 569 22.51 3.97 31.15
C ILE A 569 23.67 4.95 31.19
N ILE A 570 23.55 6.10 30.52
CA ILE A 570 24.63 7.07 30.46
C ILE A 570 24.77 7.83 31.76
N TYR A 571 26.00 7.84 32.27
CA TYR A 571 26.39 8.75 33.32
C TYR A 571 26.55 10.17 32.77
N LEU A 572 25.63 11.05 33.19
CA LEU A 572 25.78 12.48 32.97
C LEU A 572 26.93 13.00 33.85
N ASN A 573 28.09 13.16 33.23
CA ASN A 573 29.27 13.72 33.87
C ASN A 573 28.90 15.09 34.52
N PRO A 574 29.31 15.38 35.77
CA PRO A 574 29.09 16.67 36.42
C PRO A 574 29.60 17.86 35.59
N GLN A 575 30.59 17.63 34.74
CA GLN A 575 31.05 18.60 33.75
C GLN A 575 29.95 18.95 32.73
N LEU A 576 29.09 18.02 32.31
CA LEU A 576 27.97 18.29 31.39
C LEU A 576 26.92 19.14 32.08
N LEU A 577 26.61 18.79 33.33
CA LEU A 577 25.66 19.51 34.17
C LEU A 577 26.09 20.96 34.45
N SER A 578 27.40 21.23 34.45
CA SER A 578 27.99 22.56 34.64
C SER A 578 28.50 23.21 33.34
N PHE A 579 28.47 22.49 32.22
CA PHE A 579 28.96 22.98 30.92
C PHE A 579 28.10 24.14 30.45
N VAL A 580 26.78 24.00 30.58
CA VAL A 580 25.81 25.00 30.14
C VAL A 580 24.87 25.35 31.29
N PRO A 581 24.43 26.62 31.43
CA PRO A 581 23.41 27.02 32.40
C PRO A 581 22.01 26.48 32.04
N TRP A 582 21.76 25.19 32.32
CA TRP A 582 20.52 24.50 31.95
C TRP A 582 19.26 25.15 32.56
N LYS A 583 19.36 25.76 33.76
CA LYS A 583 18.24 26.44 34.43
C LYS A 583 17.84 27.71 33.69
N GLU A 584 18.82 28.47 33.24
CA GLU A 584 18.68 29.73 32.52
C GLU A 584 18.13 29.47 31.11
N ILE A 585 18.61 28.41 30.44
CA ILE A 585 18.07 27.95 29.16
C ILE A 585 16.61 27.52 29.29
N LYS A 586 16.27 26.73 30.31
CA LYS A 586 14.87 26.33 30.58
C LYS A 586 13.97 27.56 30.78
N ARG A 587 14.46 28.60 31.45
CA ARG A 587 13.73 29.85 31.71
C ARG A 587 13.70 30.82 30.52
N GLY A 588 14.47 30.56 29.46
CA GLY A 588 14.57 31.46 28.31
C GLY A 588 15.25 32.80 28.63
N VAL A 589 16.13 32.84 29.63
CA VAL A 589 16.85 34.07 30.03
C VAL A 589 18.04 34.29 29.10
N ASP A 590 18.38 35.55 28.86
CA ASP A 590 19.59 35.92 28.13
C ASP A 590 20.85 35.37 28.80
N LEU A 591 21.58 34.53 28.07
CA LEU A 591 22.83 33.96 28.53
C LEU A 591 23.95 34.99 28.50
N ASN A 592 24.85 34.94 29.49
CA ASN A 592 26.07 35.71 29.45
C ASN A 592 26.95 35.28 28.24
N PRO A 593 27.91 36.11 27.80
CA PRO A 593 28.69 35.83 26.58
C PRO A 593 29.41 34.48 26.58
N LYS A 594 29.94 34.03 27.73
CA LYS A 594 30.66 32.75 27.84
C LYS A 594 29.72 31.56 27.70
N ASP A 595 28.55 31.63 28.31
CA ASP A 595 27.55 30.57 28.23
C ASP A 595 26.92 30.51 26.84
N ARG A 596 26.73 31.67 26.19
CA ARG A 596 26.31 31.75 24.79
C ARG A 596 27.31 31.05 23.87
N GLU A 597 28.61 31.30 24.02
CA GLU A 597 29.65 30.64 23.24
C GLU A 597 29.63 29.11 23.42
N ARG A 598 29.36 28.62 24.64
CA ARG A 598 29.26 27.17 24.90
C ARG A 598 28.02 26.55 24.24
N VAL A 599 26.88 27.25 24.25
CA VAL A 599 25.68 26.81 23.54
C VAL A 599 25.90 26.81 22.04
N GLU A 600 26.55 27.85 21.49
CA GLU A 600 26.89 27.94 20.08
C GLU A 600 27.79 26.78 19.63
N LYS A 601 28.72 26.31 20.47
CA LYS A 601 29.52 25.10 20.19
C LYS A 601 28.64 23.86 20.01
N LEU A 602 27.68 23.63 20.91
CA LEU A 602 26.74 22.52 20.77
C LEU A 602 25.85 22.66 19.53
N ILE A 603 25.34 23.87 19.27
CA ILE A 603 24.54 24.16 18.07
C ILE A 603 25.33 23.83 16.81
N ASN A 604 26.60 24.25 16.71
CA ASN A 604 27.43 23.99 15.56
C ASN A 604 27.66 22.48 15.32
N ILE A 605 27.82 21.69 16.39
CA ILE A 605 27.94 20.24 16.30
C ILE A 605 26.61 19.61 15.84
N LEU A 606 25.48 20.01 16.45
CA LEU A 606 24.15 19.53 16.04
C LEU A 606 23.87 19.84 14.55
N LYS A 607 24.28 21.01 14.06
CA LYS A 607 24.13 21.38 12.65
C LYS A 607 25.00 20.52 11.75
N LYS A 608 26.30 20.43 12.08
CA LYS A 608 27.30 19.76 11.25
C LYS A 608 27.07 18.25 11.18
N ASP A 609 26.80 17.62 12.31
CA ASP A 609 26.81 16.16 12.43
C ASP A 609 25.42 15.53 12.48
N LEU A 610 24.36 16.28 12.82
CA LEU A 610 22.99 15.77 12.95
C LEU A 610 21.96 16.49 12.06
N GLY A 611 22.39 17.46 11.24
CA GLY A 611 21.56 18.08 10.20
C GLY A 611 20.53 19.10 10.70
N TYR A 612 20.70 19.63 11.90
CA TYR A 612 19.85 20.70 12.42
C TYR A 612 20.17 22.05 11.74
N CYS A 613 19.23 23.00 11.75
CA CYS A 613 19.52 24.42 11.57
C CYS A 613 19.66 25.11 12.94
N ASP A 614 20.07 26.39 12.99
CA ASP A 614 20.29 27.11 14.26
C ASP A 614 19.06 27.07 15.19
N LYS A 615 17.87 27.32 14.64
CA LYS A 615 16.62 27.31 15.41
C LYS A 615 16.25 25.92 15.91
N CYS A 616 16.34 24.91 15.04
CA CYS A 616 16.01 23.53 15.42
C CYS A 616 17.00 22.99 16.46
N ALA A 617 18.30 23.32 16.33
CA ALA A 617 19.33 22.93 17.31
C ALA A 617 19.06 23.54 18.69
N LEU A 618 18.73 24.85 18.74
CA LEU A 618 18.38 25.52 19.99
C LEU A 618 17.14 24.91 20.64
N SER A 619 16.14 24.55 19.83
CA SER A 619 14.91 23.87 20.29
C SER A 619 15.22 22.52 20.97
N VAL A 620 16.11 21.71 20.39
CA VAL A 620 16.55 20.43 20.99
C VAL A 620 17.24 20.66 22.33
N ILE A 621 18.12 21.66 22.42
CA ILE A 621 18.83 22.03 23.66
C ILE A 621 17.84 22.47 24.75
N ARG A 622 16.79 23.22 24.39
CA ARG A 622 15.76 23.66 25.34
C ARG A 622 14.94 22.50 25.88
N ILE A 623 14.52 21.57 25.03
CA ILE A 623 13.81 20.36 25.46
C ILE A 623 14.68 19.52 26.39
N PHE A 624 15.96 19.34 26.05
CA PHE A 624 16.90 18.68 26.94
C PHE A 624 17.00 19.38 28.29
N ALA A 625 17.14 20.71 28.30
CA ALA A 625 17.19 21.51 29.52
C ALA A 625 15.94 21.34 30.40
N LYS A 626 14.74 21.29 29.80
CA LYS A 626 13.47 21.01 30.51
C LYS A 626 13.50 19.65 31.20
N GLY A 627 14.04 18.62 30.55
CA GLY A 627 14.15 17.27 31.10
C GLY A 627 15.22 17.14 32.21
N MET A 628 16.28 17.94 32.13
CA MET A 628 17.40 17.91 33.08
C MET A 628 17.12 18.66 34.39
N VAL A 629 16.38 19.77 34.33
CA VAL A 629 16.09 20.60 35.50
C VAL A 629 14.76 20.18 36.11
N ARG A 630 14.83 19.27 37.10
CA ARG A 630 13.72 19.03 38.04
C ARG A 630 13.50 20.31 38.86
N GLU A 631 12.24 20.69 39.04
CA GLU A 631 11.85 21.85 39.87
C GLU A 631 12.16 21.63 41.34
#